data_AF-A0A965DTR5-F1
#
_entry.id   AF-A0A965DTR5-F1
#
_cell.length_a   1.000
_cell.length_b   1.000
_cell.length_c   1.000
_cell.angle_alpha   90.00
_cell.angle_beta   90.00
_cell.angle_gamma   90.00
#
_symmetry.space_group_name_H-M   'P 1'
#
loop_
_entity.id
_entity.type
_entity.pdbx_description
1 polymer ?
#
loop_
_entity_poly.entity_id
_entity_poly.type
_entity_poly.pdbx_seq_one_letter_code
_entity_poly.pdbx_strand_id
1 'polypeptide(L)'
;YISGLSLNLAVNLKGHKKKEKFFARIKIPPNLPRFISTSPDQNVRFITLEKLIVEHLSELFPGVKIKDHYTFRLTRNQDLDLDDDTQDLLESLEQELHKRRFGPAVRLEVDEEIEPELLKTLAYELEIPEDEVIKYKEPLDLTALYQIADLKIPSLKYPPYKSFIPKPFKDAQEGKRDIFQILKERELGLHHPYDTFSSSVVSFLQRAAQDPKVLAIKQTLYRTSGDSPIVHALIEAAELGKQVVAVVELRARFDELANVRWARKLEDAGVHVVYGLMGFKTHAKLSLVVREEDSNIVRYCHVGTGNYNPKTARVYEDLGILSADQELAEDVTKLFNQLSGFAPDATYKRLLVAPQSLRKGLLERIDREIANHRSNKPSGIRFKLNSLIDEEIIENLYLAANAGVKVEVLVRGICGIDLSQVEDKANLIVRSILGRFLEHSRVYHFKNNEEDEFFIGSADLMNRNLNRRVESLVSIKDKKHRKYLNRILSLAFDENTSSWHLLEGGKWKRVHQDDAGNPLKDYQEELLNIRKEKML
;
A
#
# COMPACT_ATOMS: atom_id res chain seq x y z
N TYR A 1 30.36 -9.78 11.41
CA TYR A 1 28.93 -9.48 11.18
C TYR A 1 28.76 -8.18 10.36
N ILE A 2 27.96 -8.23 9.29
CA ILE A 2 27.59 -7.07 8.44
C ILE A 2 26.07 -6.93 8.44
N SER A 3 25.56 -5.76 8.82
CA SER A 3 24.12 -5.48 8.86
C SER A 3 23.50 -5.51 7.47
N GLY A 4 22.29 -6.07 7.35
CA GLY A 4 21.52 -6.00 6.10
C GLY A 4 21.19 -4.56 5.70
N LEU A 5 21.10 -4.33 4.40
CA LEU A 5 20.88 -3.05 3.71
C LEU A 5 21.91 -1.95 4.03
N SER A 6 22.98 -2.26 4.77
CA SER A 6 24.02 -1.29 5.08
C SER A 6 25.02 -1.13 3.94
N LEU A 7 25.37 0.13 3.65
CA LEU A 7 26.46 0.48 2.74
C LEU A 7 27.79 0.40 3.47
N ASN A 8 28.80 -0.19 2.82
CA ASN A 8 30.12 -0.41 3.38
C ASN A 8 31.19 -0.09 2.32
N LEU A 9 32.39 0.24 2.79
CA LEU A 9 33.61 0.30 2.00
C LEU A 9 34.47 -0.92 2.33
N ALA A 10 34.87 -1.64 1.30
CA ALA A 10 35.94 -2.62 1.32
C ALA A 10 37.24 -1.91 0.95
N VAL A 11 38.28 -2.02 1.78
CA VAL A 11 39.57 -1.35 1.56
C VAL A 11 40.68 -2.38 1.64
N ASN A 12 41.42 -2.57 0.54
CA ASN A 12 42.64 -3.36 0.57
C ASN A 12 43.82 -2.48 0.95
N LEU A 13 44.57 -2.95 1.92
CA LEU A 13 45.70 -2.28 2.53
C LEU A 13 46.97 -3.12 2.31
N LYS A 14 48.10 -2.44 2.14
CA LYS A 14 49.42 -3.07 2.00
C LYS A 14 50.30 -2.69 3.20
N GLY A 15 50.70 -3.70 3.97
CA GLY A 15 51.57 -3.54 5.14
C GLY A 15 53.01 -3.12 4.79
N HIS A 16 53.76 -2.67 5.80
CA HIS A 16 55.17 -2.26 5.66
C HIS A 16 56.11 -3.41 5.26
N LYS A 17 55.81 -4.65 5.67
CA LYS A 17 56.53 -5.85 5.22
C LYS A 17 55.99 -6.26 3.85
N LYS A 18 56.88 -6.48 2.87
CA LYS A 18 56.61 -6.63 1.42
C LYS A 18 55.56 -7.68 0.98
N LYS A 19 54.91 -8.42 1.89
CA LYS A 19 53.93 -9.48 1.58
C LYS A 19 52.61 -9.45 2.39
N GLU A 20 52.42 -8.54 3.33
CA GLU A 20 51.17 -8.51 4.12
C GLU A 20 50.08 -7.69 3.39
N LYS A 21 49.01 -8.37 2.95
CA LYS A 21 47.75 -7.75 2.49
C LYS A 21 46.78 -7.74 3.67
N PHE A 22 46.18 -6.60 3.99
CA PHE A 22 45.11 -6.51 4.98
C PHE A 22 43.82 -6.06 4.30
N PHE A 23 42.70 -6.59 4.76
CA PHE A 23 41.37 -6.14 4.37
C PHE A 23 40.77 -5.36 5.53
N ALA A 24 40.27 -4.16 5.25
CA ALA A 24 39.51 -3.37 6.20
C ALA A 24 38.11 -3.10 5.65
N ARG A 25 37.13 -3.23 6.53
CA ARG A 25 35.75 -2.83 6.26
C ARG A 25 35.43 -1.57 7.04
N ILE A 26 34.93 -0.56 6.34
CA ILE A 26 34.36 0.64 6.96
C ILE A 26 32.86 0.64 6.70
N LYS A 27 32.06 0.67 7.77
CA LYS A 27 30.60 0.83 7.65
C LYS A 27 30.29 2.31 7.43
N ILE A 28 29.55 2.65 6.38
CA ILE A 28 29.07 4.02 6.19
C ILE A 28 28.01 4.31 7.25
N PRO A 29 28.19 5.34 8.09
CA PRO A 29 27.32 5.58 9.24
C PRO A 29 25.95 6.09 8.79
N PRO A 30 24.84 5.39 9.11
CA PRO A 30 23.51 5.78 8.66
C PRO A 30 22.91 6.97 9.42
N ASN A 31 23.52 7.37 10.53
CA ASN A 31 23.11 8.51 11.35
C ASN A 31 23.67 9.86 10.86
N LEU A 32 24.47 9.86 9.80
CA LEU A 32 24.95 11.07 9.12
C LEU A 32 24.26 11.22 7.76
N PRO A 33 24.05 12.47 7.28
CA PRO A 33 23.63 12.70 5.91
C PRO A 33 24.60 12.03 4.94
N ARG A 34 24.08 11.37 3.90
CA ARG A 34 24.91 10.71 2.91
C ARG A 34 25.37 11.69 1.84
N PHE A 35 24.57 12.70 1.53
CA PHE A 35 24.96 13.80 0.65
C PHE A 35 25.39 15.00 1.50
N ILE A 36 26.70 15.24 1.56
CA ILE A 36 27.29 16.36 2.31
C ILE A 36 27.38 17.58 1.39
N SER A 37 26.78 18.69 1.80
CA SER A 37 26.84 19.94 1.03
C SER A 37 28.25 20.52 1.07
N THR A 38 28.78 20.90 -0.10
CA THR A 38 30.10 21.54 -0.25
C THR A 38 30.01 23.03 -0.58
N SER A 39 28.80 23.57 -0.67
CA SER A 39 28.53 24.98 -0.96
C SER A 39 28.05 25.74 0.28
N PRO A 40 28.53 26.99 0.54
CA PRO A 40 28.05 27.82 1.64
C PRO A 40 26.53 28.07 1.61
N ASP A 41 25.96 28.20 0.41
CA ASP A 41 24.54 28.48 0.18
C ASP A 41 23.62 27.23 0.26
N GLN A 42 24.11 26.18 0.92
CA GLN A 42 23.43 24.94 1.32
C GLN A 42 22.76 24.05 0.23
N ASN A 43 22.61 24.45 -1.04
CA ASN A 43 21.61 23.78 -1.90
C ASN A 43 22.01 23.28 -3.29
N VAL A 44 23.27 23.32 -3.73
CA VAL A 44 23.57 23.00 -5.15
C VAL A 44 24.71 22.00 -5.38
N ARG A 45 25.65 21.83 -4.44
CA ARG A 45 26.78 20.90 -4.61
C ARG A 45 26.89 19.94 -3.45
N PHE A 46 26.97 18.65 -3.76
CA PHE A 46 27.06 17.58 -2.78
C PHE A 46 28.19 16.61 -3.13
N ILE A 47 28.84 16.06 -2.10
CA ILE A 47 29.70 14.89 -2.20
C ILE A 47 29.06 13.76 -1.39
N THR A 48 29.21 12.50 -1.83
CA THR A 48 28.73 11.37 -1.04
C THR A 48 29.66 11.12 0.14
N LEU A 49 29.10 10.68 1.27
CA LEU A 49 29.84 10.44 2.50
C LEU A 49 30.91 9.37 2.31
N GLU A 50 30.64 8.33 1.53
CA GLU A 50 31.64 7.32 1.20
C GLU A 50 32.84 7.91 0.44
N LYS A 51 32.63 8.85 -0.49
CA LYS A 51 33.72 9.53 -1.20
C LYS A 51 34.52 10.44 -0.29
N LEU A 52 33.84 11.12 0.63
CA LEU A 52 34.52 11.90 1.67
C LEU A 52 35.38 11.02 2.57
N ILE A 53 34.88 9.87 3.01
CA ILE A 53 35.65 8.91 3.80
C ILE A 53 36.85 8.38 3.01
N VAL A 54 36.67 8.07 1.72
CA VAL A 54 37.74 7.62 0.82
C VAL A 54 38.90 8.61 0.77
N GLU A 55 38.62 9.91 0.65
CA GLU A 55 39.64 10.96 0.59
C GLU A 55 40.47 11.03 1.88
N HIS A 56 39.87 10.68 3.03
CA HIS A 56 40.50 10.71 4.35
C HIS A 56 40.92 9.31 4.88
N LEU A 57 40.98 8.29 4.02
CA LEU A 57 41.38 6.92 4.45
C LEU A 57 42.78 6.87 5.07
N SER A 58 43.68 7.78 4.68
CA SER A 58 45.04 7.88 5.23
C SER A 58 45.05 8.25 6.72
N GLU A 59 44.04 8.97 7.20
CA GLU A 59 43.86 9.31 8.61
C GLU A 59 43.33 8.11 9.42
N LEU A 60 42.51 7.25 8.79
CA LEU A 60 42.00 6.03 9.41
C LEU A 60 43.05 4.91 9.48
N PHE A 61 43.99 4.88 8.53
CA PHE A 61 45.04 3.85 8.45
C PHE A 61 46.44 4.48 8.40
N PRO A 62 46.89 5.15 9.47
CA PRO A 62 48.18 5.82 9.48
C PRO A 62 49.32 4.82 9.29
N GLY A 63 50.25 5.15 8.39
CA GLY A 63 51.41 4.32 8.06
C GLY A 63 51.13 3.19 7.04
N VAL A 64 49.88 2.91 6.69
CA VAL A 64 49.55 1.81 5.77
C VAL A 64 49.28 2.33 4.36
N LYS A 65 49.78 1.67 3.32
CA LYS A 65 49.49 2.05 1.94
C LYS A 65 48.14 1.49 1.51
N ILE A 66 47.20 2.36 1.16
CA ILE A 66 45.91 1.97 0.55
C ILE A 66 46.19 1.50 -0.89
N LYS A 67 45.72 0.30 -1.24
CA LYS A 67 45.87 -0.29 -2.57
C LYS A 67 44.68 0.05 -3.45
N ASP A 68 43.49 -0.31 -2.99
CA ASP A 68 42.22 -0.10 -3.68
C ASP A 68 41.08 -0.09 -2.65
N HIS A 69 39.94 0.45 -3.04
CA HIS A 69 38.74 0.51 -2.22
C HIS A 69 37.49 0.44 -3.11
N TYR A 70 36.43 -0.16 -2.60
CA TYR A 70 35.18 -0.33 -3.35
C TYR A 70 33.98 -0.27 -2.40
N THR A 71 32.87 0.30 -2.86
CA THR A 71 31.63 0.18 -2.10
C THR A 71 30.97 -1.17 -2.32
N PHE A 72 30.33 -1.67 -1.26
CA PHE A 72 29.47 -2.83 -1.33
C PHE A 72 28.30 -2.71 -0.35
N ARG A 73 27.20 -3.39 -0.67
CA ARG A 73 26.00 -3.44 0.15
C ARG A 73 25.46 -4.85 0.21
N LEU A 74 25.10 -5.25 1.42
CA LEU A 74 24.59 -6.59 1.70
C LEU A 74 23.09 -6.56 1.92
N THR A 75 22.31 -7.41 1.27
CA THR A 75 20.92 -7.69 1.64
C THR A 75 20.86 -9.03 2.36
N ARG A 76 20.09 -9.10 3.45
CA ARG A 76 19.89 -10.32 4.23
C ARG A 76 18.43 -10.75 4.19
N ASN A 77 18.19 -12.06 4.23
CA ASN A 77 16.85 -12.57 4.41
C ASN A 77 16.29 -12.05 5.74
N GLN A 78 15.03 -11.66 5.70
CA GLN A 78 14.31 -11.05 6.80
C GLN A 78 12.95 -11.71 7.02
N ASP A 79 12.69 -12.85 6.39
CA ASP A 79 11.52 -13.65 6.72
C ASP A 79 11.63 -14.20 8.15
N LEU A 80 10.47 -14.33 8.80
CA LEU A 80 10.32 -14.86 10.15
C LEU A 80 9.64 -16.22 10.01
N ASP A 81 10.27 -17.26 10.53
CA ASP A 81 9.63 -18.55 10.74
C ASP A 81 8.98 -18.50 12.12
N LEU A 82 7.67 -18.27 12.16
CA LEU A 82 6.88 -18.27 13.39
C LEU A 82 6.17 -19.61 13.49
N ASP A 83 6.30 -20.29 14.64
CA ASP A 83 5.47 -21.43 14.98
C ASP A 83 4.08 -20.96 15.41
N ASP A 84 3.08 -21.31 14.61
CA ASP A 84 1.69 -20.85 14.74
C ASP A 84 0.94 -21.48 15.94
N ASP A 85 1.54 -22.45 16.63
CA ASP A 85 0.92 -23.26 17.69
C ASP A 85 1.24 -22.78 19.13
N THR A 86 1.84 -21.61 19.30
CA THR A 86 2.15 -21.08 20.65
C THR A 86 1.00 -20.25 21.21
N GLN A 87 0.61 -20.52 22.47
CA GLN A 87 -0.36 -19.71 23.22
C GLN A 87 0.08 -18.24 23.41
N ASP A 88 1.36 -17.94 23.16
CA ASP A 88 1.92 -16.60 23.21
C ASP A 88 2.61 -16.22 21.89
N LEU A 89 1.78 -15.91 20.88
CA LEU A 89 2.21 -15.42 19.57
C LEU A 89 3.01 -14.10 19.69
N LEU A 90 2.74 -13.30 20.72
CA LEU A 90 3.38 -12.01 20.92
C LEU A 90 4.82 -12.20 21.41
N GLU A 91 5.03 -13.04 22.43
CA GLU A 91 6.36 -13.35 22.94
C GLU A 91 7.22 -14.10 21.92
N SER A 92 6.67 -15.06 21.18
CA SER A 92 7.40 -15.78 20.14
C SER A 92 7.85 -14.86 19.01
N LEU A 93 6.99 -13.93 18.59
CA LEU A 93 7.34 -12.90 17.60
C LEU A 93 8.46 -11.97 18.09
N GLU A 94 8.44 -11.55 19.36
CA GLU A 94 9.51 -10.72 19.93
C GLU A 94 10.87 -11.44 19.87
N GLN A 95 10.92 -12.72 20.22
CA GLN A 95 12.14 -13.52 20.16
C GLN A 95 12.66 -13.67 18.71
N GLU A 96 11.77 -13.94 17.75
CA GLU A 96 12.15 -14.14 16.36
C GLU A 96 12.59 -12.85 15.67
N LEU A 97 12.01 -11.70 16.06
CA LEU A 97 12.46 -10.37 15.61
C LEU A 97 13.90 -10.06 16.03
N HIS A 98 14.35 -10.59 17.19
CA HIS A 98 15.74 -10.49 17.60
C HIS A 98 16.67 -11.35 16.72
N LYS A 99 16.26 -12.58 16.38
CA LYS A 99 17.04 -13.49 15.52
C LYS A 99 17.13 -13.01 14.06
N ARG A 100 16.06 -12.39 13.53
CA ARG A 100 15.98 -11.84 12.17
C ARG A 100 17.14 -10.93 11.78
N ARG A 101 17.73 -10.19 12.73
CA ARG A 101 18.91 -9.34 12.48
C ARG A 101 20.11 -10.13 11.95
N PHE A 102 20.15 -11.43 12.20
CA PHE A 102 21.24 -12.34 11.85
C PHE A 102 20.89 -13.31 10.72
N GLY A 103 19.76 -13.12 10.03
CA GLY A 103 19.38 -13.94 8.87
C GLY A 103 20.47 -14.00 7.79
N PRO A 104 20.52 -15.08 6.97
CA PRO A 104 21.58 -15.29 5.99
C PRO A 104 21.62 -14.16 4.96
N ALA A 105 22.80 -13.93 4.39
CA ALA A 105 22.95 -12.96 3.33
C ALA A 105 22.44 -13.54 2.01
N VAL A 106 21.67 -12.76 1.26
CA VAL A 106 20.97 -13.25 0.05
C VAL A 106 21.32 -12.45 -1.19
N ARG A 107 21.95 -11.29 -1.05
CA ARG A 107 22.37 -10.48 -2.20
C ARG A 107 23.54 -9.60 -1.84
N LEU A 108 24.55 -9.57 -2.70
CA LEU A 108 25.70 -8.69 -2.60
C LEU A 108 25.69 -7.71 -3.75
N GLU A 109 25.49 -6.43 -3.46
CA GLU A 109 25.63 -5.35 -4.43
C GLU A 109 27.05 -4.80 -4.33
N VAL A 110 27.77 -4.69 -5.44
CA VAL A 110 29.14 -4.19 -5.49
C VAL A 110 29.31 -3.18 -6.61
N ASP A 111 30.35 -2.35 -6.50
CA ASP A 111 30.86 -1.57 -7.62
C ASP A 111 31.18 -2.48 -8.82
N GLU A 112 30.80 -2.06 -10.03
CA GLU A 112 31.13 -2.74 -11.28
C GLU A 112 32.64 -2.83 -11.54
N GLU A 113 33.41 -1.88 -11.02
CA GLU A 113 34.87 -1.83 -11.14
C GLU A 113 35.62 -2.65 -10.07
N ILE A 114 34.91 -3.37 -9.20
CA ILE A 114 35.51 -4.15 -8.12
C ILE A 114 36.55 -5.17 -8.61
N GLU A 115 37.69 -5.22 -7.92
CA GLU A 115 38.77 -6.15 -8.24
C GLU A 115 38.33 -7.62 -8.00
N PRO A 116 38.60 -8.55 -8.95
CA PRO A 116 38.08 -9.92 -8.87
C PRO A 116 38.53 -10.74 -7.65
N GLU A 117 39.77 -10.60 -7.16
CA GLU A 117 40.26 -11.29 -5.94
C GLU A 117 39.47 -10.83 -4.70
N LEU A 118 39.22 -9.52 -4.59
CA LEU A 118 38.40 -8.96 -3.52
C LEU A 118 36.95 -9.42 -3.59
N LEU A 119 36.36 -9.44 -4.79
CA LEU A 119 35.00 -9.90 -4.98
C LEU A 119 34.82 -11.36 -4.55
N LYS A 120 35.75 -12.23 -4.96
CA LYS A 120 35.77 -13.65 -4.54
C LYS A 120 35.88 -13.78 -3.03
N THR A 121 36.74 -12.98 -2.41
CA THR A 121 36.90 -12.97 -0.95
C THR A 121 35.60 -12.56 -0.26
N LEU A 122 34.96 -11.47 -0.71
CA LEU A 122 33.69 -11.00 -0.15
C LEU A 122 32.57 -12.03 -0.32
N ALA A 123 32.42 -12.62 -1.51
CA ALA A 123 31.40 -13.62 -1.79
C ALA A 123 31.60 -14.89 -0.94
N TYR A 124 32.85 -15.37 -0.83
CA TYR A 124 33.19 -16.54 -0.02
C TYR A 124 32.93 -16.31 1.47
N GLU A 125 33.46 -15.23 2.05
CA GLU A 125 33.32 -14.92 3.49
C GLU A 125 31.89 -14.57 3.90
N LEU A 126 31.06 -14.12 2.94
CA LEU A 126 29.64 -13.82 3.17
C LEU A 126 28.71 -14.98 2.79
N GLU A 127 29.28 -16.09 2.29
CA GLU A 127 28.57 -17.28 1.84
C GLU A 127 27.48 -16.94 0.79
N ILE A 128 27.81 -16.02 -0.14
CA ILE A 128 26.89 -15.58 -1.19
C ILE A 128 27.22 -16.30 -2.51
N PRO A 129 26.24 -16.97 -3.14
CA PRO A 129 26.36 -17.51 -4.49
C PRO A 129 26.70 -16.45 -5.53
N GLU A 130 27.47 -16.80 -6.56
CA GLU A 130 27.91 -15.84 -7.59
C GLU A 130 26.74 -15.19 -8.37
N ASP A 131 25.63 -15.89 -8.52
CA ASP A 131 24.40 -15.40 -9.19
C ASP A 131 23.63 -14.37 -8.35
N GLU A 132 23.88 -14.30 -7.05
CA GLU A 132 23.33 -13.28 -6.13
C GLU A 132 24.26 -12.07 -5.94
N VAL A 133 25.38 -12.05 -6.67
CA VAL A 133 26.28 -10.90 -6.75
C VAL A 133 25.86 -10.00 -7.90
N ILE A 134 25.41 -8.78 -7.57
CA ILE A 134 25.00 -7.80 -8.56
C ILE A 134 25.98 -6.64 -8.60
N LYS A 135 26.48 -6.36 -9.81
CA LYS A 135 27.39 -5.26 -10.09
C LYS A 135 26.62 -4.03 -10.55
N TYR A 136 26.93 -2.87 -9.98
CA TYR A 136 26.34 -1.61 -10.37
C TYR A 136 27.41 -0.53 -10.47
N LYS A 137 27.19 0.43 -11.37
CA LYS A 137 27.90 1.69 -11.35
C LYS A 137 27.62 2.46 -10.05
N GLU A 138 28.67 2.96 -9.42
CA GLU A 138 28.54 3.83 -8.25
C GLU A 138 27.74 5.13 -8.54
N PRO A 139 27.04 5.67 -7.54
CA PRO A 139 26.95 5.21 -6.15
C PRO A 139 25.92 4.09 -5.94
N LEU A 140 26.26 3.11 -5.09
CA LEU A 140 25.30 2.09 -4.64
C LEU A 140 24.19 2.71 -3.76
N ASP A 141 23.12 1.97 -3.48
CA ASP A 141 22.01 2.41 -2.60
C ASP A 141 21.43 3.79 -2.96
N LEU A 142 20.82 3.89 -4.13
CA LEU A 142 20.22 5.15 -4.61
C LEU A 142 19.04 5.65 -3.77
N THR A 143 18.61 4.92 -2.72
CA THR A 143 17.61 5.41 -1.76
C THR A 143 18.06 6.70 -1.08
N ALA A 144 19.37 6.94 -0.96
CA ALA A 144 19.90 8.18 -0.42
C ALA A 144 19.54 9.43 -1.25
N LEU A 145 19.16 9.28 -2.52
CA LEU A 145 18.70 10.39 -3.36
C LEU A 145 17.44 11.06 -2.82
N TYR A 146 16.70 10.44 -1.90
CA TYR A 146 15.64 11.14 -1.16
C TYR A 146 16.15 12.36 -0.40
N GLN A 147 17.41 12.39 0.06
CA GLN A 147 17.99 13.59 0.68
C GLN A 147 18.08 14.77 -0.30
N ILE A 148 18.37 14.50 -1.58
CA ILE A 148 18.39 15.50 -2.64
C ILE A 148 16.97 15.86 -3.06
N ALA A 149 16.10 14.86 -3.19
CA ALA A 149 14.70 15.09 -3.48
C ALA A 149 14.08 15.97 -2.38
N ASP A 150 14.36 15.79 -1.10
CA ASP A 150 13.71 16.53 -0.01
C ASP A 150 14.22 17.97 0.17
N LEU A 151 15.17 18.43 -0.65
CA LEU A 151 15.61 19.82 -0.66
C LEU A 151 14.43 20.76 -0.90
N LYS A 152 14.39 21.85 -0.11
CA LYS A 152 13.31 22.84 -0.13
C LYS A 152 13.53 23.85 -1.26
N ILE A 153 13.44 23.39 -2.50
CA ILE A 153 13.52 24.23 -3.71
C ILE A 153 12.12 24.25 -4.34
N PRO A 154 11.25 25.24 -4.02
CA PRO A 154 9.84 25.20 -4.40
C PRO A 154 9.58 25.09 -5.91
N SER A 155 10.45 25.68 -6.73
CA SER A 155 10.35 25.63 -8.20
C SER A 155 10.57 24.23 -8.79
N LEU A 156 11.19 23.32 -8.03
CA LEU A 156 11.44 21.93 -8.43
C LEU A 156 10.46 20.95 -7.74
N LYS A 157 9.37 21.46 -7.17
CA LYS A 157 8.40 20.70 -6.40
C LYS A 157 7.01 20.84 -7.01
N TYR A 158 6.19 19.81 -6.81
CA TYR A 158 4.75 19.95 -7.06
C TYR A 158 4.19 21.10 -6.23
N PRO A 159 3.25 21.89 -6.78
CA PRO A 159 2.55 22.91 -6.02
C PRO A 159 1.96 22.31 -4.72
N PRO A 160 2.11 22.97 -3.58
CA PRO A 160 1.49 22.53 -2.33
C PRO A 160 -0.01 22.31 -2.54
N TYR A 161 -0.49 21.14 -2.13
CA TYR A 161 -1.90 20.78 -2.18
C TYR A 161 -2.43 20.60 -0.76
N LYS A 162 -3.59 21.19 -0.48
CA LYS A 162 -4.33 20.96 0.77
C LYS A 162 -5.54 20.10 0.46
N SER A 163 -5.60 18.93 1.08
CA SER A 163 -6.76 18.05 1.01
C SER A 163 -8.03 18.76 1.49
N PHE A 164 -9.14 18.44 0.85
CA PHE A 164 -10.44 19.02 1.11
C PHE A 164 -11.12 18.40 2.33
N ILE A 165 -11.80 19.21 3.14
CA ILE A 165 -12.70 18.71 4.18
C ILE A 165 -14.07 18.46 3.52
N PRO A 166 -14.56 17.20 3.44
CA PRO A 166 -15.87 16.96 2.85
C PRO A 166 -16.96 17.70 3.62
N LYS A 167 -17.92 18.30 2.89
CA LYS A 167 -18.98 19.15 3.47
C LYS A 167 -19.68 18.54 4.70
N PRO A 168 -20.10 17.25 4.71
CA PRO A 168 -20.68 16.62 5.90
C PRO A 168 -19.81 16.71 7.16
N PHE A 169 -18.50 16.54 7.00
CA PHE A 169 -17.55 16.64 8.11
C PHE A 169 -17.28 18.08 8.51
N LYS A 170 -17.28 19.01 7.55
CA LYS A 170 -17.21 20.44 7.85
C LYS A 170 -18.43 20.91 8.65
N ASP A 171 -19.64 20.56 8.22
CA ASP A 171 -20.89 20.88 8.92
C ASP A 171 -20.87 20.29 10.34
N ALA A 172 -20.34 19.08 10.50
CA ALA A 172 -20.17 18.45 11.79
C ALA A 172 -19.13 19.14 12.69
N GLN A 173 -18.00 19.58 12.12
CA GLN A 173 -16.98 20.35 12.84
C GLN A 173 -17.49 21.72 13.30
N GLU A 174 -18.35 22.36 12.50
CA GLU A 174 -18.98 23.65 12.81
C GLU A 174 -20.21 23.52 13.73
N GLY A 175 -20.54 22.31 14.20
CA GLY A 175 -21.68 22.06 15.08
C GLY A 175 -23.05 22.22 14.42
N LYS A 176 -23.11 22.33 13.09
CA LYS A 176 -24.37 22.51 12.33
C LYS A 176 -25.21 21.25 12.30
N ARG A 177 -24.56 20.09 12.24
CA ARG A 177 -25.22 18.77 12.15
C ARG A 177 -24.35 17.67 12.76
N ASP A 178 -24.96 16.64 13.35
CA ASP A 178 -24.22 15.46 13.81
C ASP A 178 -23.86 14.53 12.62
N ILE A 179 -22.66 13.93 12.65
CA ILE A 179 -22.18 13.07 11.56
C ILE A 179 -23.00 11.79 11.45
N PHE A 180 -23.41 11.21 12.58
CA PHE A 180 -24.22 9.99 12.61
C PHE A 180 -25.64 10.23 12.06
N GLN A 181 -26.21 11.41 12.28
CA GLN A 181 -27.47 11.81 11.64
C GLN A 181 -27.33 11.90 10.12
N ILE A 182 -26.23 12.49 9.63
CA ILE A 182 -25.98 12.56 8.18
C ILE A 182 -25.82 11.16 7.57
N LEU A 183 -25.12 10.25 8.27
CA LEU A 183 -24.90 8.88 7.80
C LEU A 183 -26.18 8.03 7.75
N LYS A 184 -27.19 8.34 8.58
CA LYS A 184 -28.52 7.71 8.47
C LYS A 184 -29.28 8.14 7.23
N GLU A 185 -29.07 9.36 6.77
CA GLU A 185 -29.75 9.89 5.58
C GLU A 185 -29.13 9.38 4.29
N ARG A 186 -27.80 9.18 4.27
CA ARG A 186 -27.07 8.76 3.08
C ARG A 186 -25.68 8.22 3.39
N GLU A 187 -25.18 7.39 2.47
CA GLU A 187 -23.77 6.98 2.46
C GLU A 187 -22.87 8.17 2.08
N LEU A 188 -21.63 8.18 2.58
CA LEU A 188 -20.60 9.17 2.22
C LEU A 188 -19.40 8.48 1.57
N GLY A 189 -19.11 8.84 0.33
CA GLY A 189 -17.90 8.41 -0.38
C GLY A 189 -16.72 9.37 -0.18
N LEU A 190 -15.57 8.81 0.15
CA LEU A 190 -14.30 9.51 0.38
C LEU A 190 -13.28 9.09 -0.68
N HIS A 191 -12.45 10.03 -1.13
CA HIS A 191 -11.37 9.79 -2.08
C HIS A 191 -10.11 10.53 -1.61
N HIS A 192 -9.20 9.82 -0.96
CA HIS A 192 -7.90 10.32 -0.51
C HIS A 192 -6.90 10.29 -1.67
N PRO A 193 -5.87 11.16 -1.69
CA PRO A 193 -5.60 12.25 -0.75
C PRO A 193 -6.45 13.51 -1.01
N TYR A 194 -7.38 13.45 -1.96
CA TYR A 194 -8.19 14.61 -2.35
C TYR A 194 -9.10 15.08 -1.21
N ASP A 195 -9.74 14.14 -0.52
CA ASP A 195 -10.43 14.35 0.74
C ASP A 195 -9.44 14.12 1.91
N THR A 196 -9.52 14.91 2.98
CA THR A 196 -8.62 14.78 4.12
C THR A 196 -8.98 13.56 4.97
N PHE A 197 -8.02 12.66 5.19
CA PHE A 197 -8.23 11.49 6.04
C PHE A 197 -8.43 11.87 7.53
N SER A 198 -7.68 12.86 8.02
CA SER A 198 -7.75 13.31 9.42
C SER A 198 -9.10 13.93 9.77
N SER A 199 -9.65 14.81 8.93
CA SER A 199 -10.95 15.43 9.21
C SER A 199 -12.16 14.57 8.78
N SER A 200 -11.94 13.36 8.26
CA SER A 200 -13.00 12.41 7.88
C SER A 200 -12.95 11.15 8.74
N VAL A 201 -12.22 10.11 8.32
CA VAL A 201 -12.18 8.79 8.96
C VAL A 201 -11.65 8.86 10.39
N VAL A 202 -10.60 9.64 10.65
CA VAL A 202 -10.08 9.82 12.02
C VAL A 202 -11.11 10.56 12.89
N SER A 203 -11.65 11.68 12.38
CA SER A 203 -12.71 12.45 13.05
C SER A 203 -13.96 11.62 13.36
N PHE A 204 -14.35 10.70 12.48
CA PHE A 204 -15.46 9.76 12.71
C PHE A 204 -15.20 8.88 13.93
N LEU A 205 -14.00 8.29 14.05
CA LEU A 205 -13.62 7.47 15.19
C LEU A 205 -13.46 8.26 16.49
N GLN A 206 -12.87 9.46 16.43
CA GLN A 206 -12.75 10.35 17.59
C GLN A 206 -14.12 10.76 18.14
N ARG A 207 -15.07 11.08 17.25
CA ARG A 207 -16.46 11.36 17.64
C ARG A 207 -17.13 10.13 18.24
N ALA A 208 -16.91 8.96 17.67
CA ALA A 208 -17.45 7.71 18.22
C ALA A 208 -16.88 7.41 19.62
N ALA A 209 -15.60 7.68 19.85
CA ALA A 209 -14.95 7.51 21.15
C ALA A 209 -15.56 8.41 22.23
N GLN A 210 -15.92 9.65 21.87
CA GLN A 210 -16.44 10.65 22.81
C GLN A 210 -17.97 10.61 22.98
N ASP A 211 -18.71 10.02 22.05
CA ASP A 211 -20.17 9.98 22.11
C ASP A 211 -20.66 9.02 23.21
N PRO A 212 -21.41 9.49 24.23
CA PRO A 212 -21.92 8.63 25.30
C PRO A 212 -22.94 7.59 24.82
N LYS A 213 -23.53 7.76 23.63
CA LYS A 213 -24.45 6.79 23.04
C LYS A 213 -23.75 5.64 22.32
N VAL A 214 -22.45 5.73 22.11
CA VAL A 214 -21.69 4.64 21.46
C VAL A 214 -21.40 3.55 22.49
N LEU A 215 -21.83 2.34 22.17
CA LEU A 215 -21.68 1.16 23.01
C LEU A 215 -20.39 0.39 22.68
N ALA A 216 -20.03 0.31 21.40
CA ALA A 216 -18.89 -0.47 20.95
C ALA A 216 -18.22 0.07 19.69
N ILE A 217 -16.92 -0.18 19.56
CA ILE A 217 -16.12 0.11 18.37
C ILE A 217 -15.33 -1.14 17.98
N LYS A 218 -15.43 -1.59 16.73
CA LYS A 218 -14.57 -2.64 16.16
C LYS A 218 -13.71 -2.08 15.04
N GLN A 219 -12.41 -2.36 15.05
CA GLN A 219 -11.45 -1.75 14.13
C GLN A 219 -10.40 -2.76 13.64
N THR A 220 -10.10 -2.77 12.34
CA THR A 220 -8.94 -3.50 11.79
C THR A 220 -7.70 -2.60 11.75
N LEU A 221 -6.54 -3.13 12.14
CA LEU A 221 -5.24 -2.46 12.19
C LEU A 221 -4.16 -3.31 11.49
N TYR A 222 -3.86 -3.00 10.23
CA TYR A 222 -2.86 -3.74 9.44
C TYR A 222 -1.43 -3.16 9.57
N ARG A 223 -1.30 -1.83 9.69
CA ARG A 223 -0.03 -1.08 9.80
C ARG A 223 -0.28 0.25 10.50
N THR A 224 0.12 0.36 11.76
CA THR A 224 -0.07 1.59 12.53
C THR A 224 1.24 2.36 12.64
N SER A 225 1.22 3.67 12.38
CA SER A 225 2.39 4.52 12.61
C SER A 225 2.68 4.67 14.10
N GLY A 226 3.93 5.00 14.45
CA GLY A 226 4.36 5.15 15.85
C GLY A 226 3.60 6.20 16.68
N ASP A 227 2.84 7.09 16.05
CA ASP A 227 1.86 7.97 16.68
C ASP A 227 0.58 7.93 15.82
N SER A 228 -0.38 7.09 16.21
CA SER A 228 -1.60 6.81 15.44
C SER A 228 -2.81 7.44 16.14
N PRO A 229 -3.40 8.52 15.60
CA PRO A 229 -4.61 9.13 16.15
C PRO A 229 -5.78 8.16 16.29
N ILE A 230 -5.81 7.11 15.46
CA ILE A 230 -6.84 6.07 15.52
C ILE A 230 -6.63 5.20 16.75
N VAL A 231 -5.39 4.81 17.06
CA VAL A 231 -5.13 4.01 18.26
C VAL A 231 -5.46 4.82 19.52
N HIS A 232 -5.10 6.11 19.55
CA HIS A 232 -5.50 6.99 20.65
C HIS A 232 -7.02 7.09 20.83
N ALA A 233 -7.78 7.21 19.74
CA ALA A 233 -9.25 7.24 19.81
C ALA A 233 -9.83 5.90 20.33
N LEU A 234 -9.22 4.76 20.00
CA LEU A 234 -9.66 3.46 20.53
C LEU A 234 -9.35 3.30 22.02
N ILE A 235 -8.18 3.78 22.47
CA ILE A 235 -7.79 3.82 23.89
C ILE A 235 -8.78 4.70 24.66
N GLU A 236 -9.02 5.92 24.20
CA GLU A 236 -9.98 6.85 24.81
C GLU A 236 -11.40 6.24 24.89
N ALA A 237 -11.84 5.55 23.84
CA ALA A 237 -13.13 4.87 23.83
C ALA A 237 -13.22 3.79 24.93
N ALA A 238 -12.17 2.98 25.10
CA ALA A 238 -12.13 1.93 26.11
C ALA A 238 -12.07 2.51 27.53
N GLU A 239 -11.26 3.56 27.76
CA GLU A 239 -11.18 4.29 29.03
C GLU A 239 -12.53 4.93 29.41
N LEU A 240 -13.32 5.35 28.42
CA LEU A 240 -14.70 5.84 28.61
C LEU A 240 -15.74 4.71 28.73
N GLY A 241 -15.32 3.45 28.89
CA GLY A 241 -16.17 2.30 29.19
C GLY A 241 -16.86 1.65 27.99
N LYS A 242 -16.47 2.02 26.75
CA LYS A 242 -17.03 1.41 25.54
C LYS A 242 -16.38 0.05 25.27
N GLN A 243 -17.11 -0.87 24.67
CA GLN A 243 -16.56 -2.16 24.25
C GLN A 243 -15.72 -1.98 22.98
N VAL A 244 -14.40 -2.10 23.08
CA VAL A 244 -13.51 -1.89 21.93
C VAL A 244 -12.86 -3.20 21.52
N VAL A 245 -12.93 -3.53 20.23
CA VAL A 245 -12.25 -4.68 19.62
C VAL A 245 -11.29 -4.18 18.54
N ALA A 246 -10.02 -4.58 18.63
CA ALA A 246 -9.01 -4.25 17.64
C ALA A 246 -8.42 -5.52 17.02
N VAL A 247 -8.61 -5.71 15.71
CA VAL A 247 -7.98 -6.80 14.96
C VAL A 247 -6.61 -6.32 14.48
N VAL A 248 -5.53 -6.81 15.07
CA VAL A 248 -4.15 -6.38 14.80
C VAL A 248 -3.41 -7.43 13.98
N GLU A 249 -2.89 -7.05 12.82
CA GLU A 249 -2.01 -7.91 12.04
C GLU A 249 -0.56 -7.80 12.53
N LEU A 250 -0.09 -8.80 13.28
CA LEU A 250 1.28 -8.81 13.79
C LEU A 250 2.32 -9.15 12.71
N ARG A 251 1.97 -9.88 11.63
CA ARG A 251 2.90 -10.32 10.58
C ARG A 251 3.06 -9.30 9.44
N ALA A 252 2.77 -8.03 9.72
CA ALA A 252 2.96 -6.94 8.79
C ALA A 252 4.46 -6.65 8.64
N ARG A 253 5.02 -7.01 7.47
CA ARG A 253 6.46 -6.84 7.18
C ARG A 253 6.95 -5.42 7.49
N PHE A 254 8.00 -5.32 8.29
CA PHE A 254 8.71 -4.10 8.73
C PHE A 254 8.00 -3.23 9.78
N ASP A 255 6.75 -3.54 10.12
CA ASP A 255 5.96 -2.83 11.13
C ASP A 255 5.74 -3.68 12.40
N GLU A 256 6.35 -4.87 12.49
CA GLU A 256 6.05 -5.88 13.53
C GLU A 256 6.29 -5.34 14.94
N LEU A 257 7.46 -4.74 15.20
CA LEU A 257 7.79 -4.14 16.50
C LEU A 257 6.84 -3.00 16.88
N ALA A 258 6.33 -2.24 15.90
CA ALA A 258 5.37 -1.17 16.17
C ALA A 258 3.99 -1.75 16.51
N ASN A 259 3.55 -2.76 15.78
CA ASN A 259 2.27 -3.43 16.01
C ASN A 259 2.26 -4.17 17.36
N VAL A 260 3.37 -4.81 17.77
CA VAL A 260 3.52 -5.42 19.11
C VAL A 260 3.35 -4.38 20.23
N ARG A 261 4.03 -3.24 20.13
CA ARG A 261 3.90 -2.16 21.13
C ARG A 261 2.48 -1.60 21.19
N TRP A 262 1.79 -1.49 20.05
CA TRP A 262 0.42 -1.01 20.02
C TRP A 262 -0.57 -2.02 20.56
N ALA A 263 -0.38 -3.32 20.28
CA ALA A 263 -1.18 -4.39 20.87
C ALA A 263 -1.16 -4.31 22.40
N ARG A 264 0.03 -4.23 23.02
CA ARG A 264 0.17 -4.07 24.47
C ARG A 264 -0.54 -2.81 25.00
N LYS A 265 -0.31 -1.65 24.36
CA LYS A 265 -0.98 -0.40 24.77
C LYS A 265 -2.50 -0.47 24.69
N LEU A 266 -3.04 -1.18 23.70
CA LEU A 266 -4.47 -1.40 23.54
C LEU A 266 -4.99 -2.33 24.64
N GLU A 267 -4.31 -3.45 24.89
CA GLU A 267 -4.65 -4.40 25.96
C GLU A 267 -4.63 -3.74 27.34
N ASP A 268 -3.60 -2.94 27.64
CA ASP A 268 -3.45 -2.19 28.89
C ASP A 268 -4.62 -1.20 29.12
N ALA A 269 -5.20 -0.66 28.05
CA ALA A 269 -6.34 0.25 28.08
C ALA A 269 -7.71 -0.48 28.14
N GLY A 270 -7.71 -1.83 28.16
CA GLY A 270 -8.93 -2.63 28.20
C GLY A 270 -9.55 -2.92 26.82
N VAL A 271 -8.83 -2.68 25.73
CA VAL A 271 -9.27 -3.06 24.38
C VAL A 271 -9.09 -4.57 24.19
N HIS A 272 -10.11 -5.23 23.64
CA HIS A 272 -10.00 -6.63 23.25
C HIS A 272 -9.22 -6.76 21.94
N VAL A 273 -7.93 -7.08 22.05
CA VAL A 273 -7.04 -7.27 20.90
C VAL A 273 -7.19 -8.70 20.36
N VAL A 274 -7.35 -8.80 19.05
CA VAL A 274 -7.50 -10.06 18.31
C VAL A 274 -6.45 -10.11 17.20
N TYR A 275 -5.78 -11.24 17.03
CA TYR A 275 -4.67 -11.38 16.07
C TYR A 275 -5.10 -11.89 14.68
N GLY A 276 -6.39 -11.77 14.36
CA GLY A 276 -6.99 -12.23 13.09
C GLY A 276 -7.27 -13.73 13.06
N LEU A 277 -7.68 -14.23 11.89
CA LEU A 277 -7.95 -15.65 11.67
C LEU A 277 -6.64 -16.43 11.48
N MET A 278 -6.47 -17.52 12.21
CA MET A 278 -5.27 -18.38 12.14
C MET A 278 -4.98 -18.82 10.69
N GLY A 279 -3.71 -18.71 10.27
CA GLY A 279 -3.27 -19.04 8.91
C GLY A 279 -3.55 -17.99 7.84
N PHE A 280 -4.27 -16.90 8.15
CA PHE A 280 -4.60 -15.84 7.19
C PHE A 280 -4.14 -14.47 7.67
N LYS A 281 -3.63 -13.65 6.74
CA LYS A 281 -3.34 -12.23 7.05
C LYS A 281 -4.59 -11.38 6.88
N THR A 282 -4.92 -10.56 7.87
CA THR A 282 -6.09 -9.67 7.82
C THR A 282 -5.72 -8.39 7.08
N HIS A 283 -6.27 -8.20 5.89
CA HIS A 283 -5.98 -7.02 5.05
C HIS A 283 -7.25 -6.23 4.67
N ALA A 284 -8.44 -6.66 5.10
CA ALA A 284 -9.64 -5.83 5.04
C ALA A 284 -9.47 -4.54 5.87
N LYS A 285 -10.03 -3.42 5.39
CA LYS A 285 -10.00 -2.13 6.11
C LYS A 285 -11.38 -1.72 6.52
N LEU A 286 -11.71 -2.09 7.75
CA LEU A 286 -13.04 -2.01 8.32
C LEU A 286 -13.03 -1.25 9.63
N SER A 287 -14.08 -0.47 9.83
CA SER A 287 -14.43 0.16 11.10
C SER A 287 -15.92 -0.05 11.32
N LEU A 288 -16.32 -0.34 12.54
CA LEU A 288 -17.70 -0.50 12.93
C LEU A 288 -17.93 0.20 14.26
N VAL A 289 -18.90 1.11 14.30
CA VAL A 289 -19.35 1.82 15.50
C VAL A 289 -20.79 1.40 15.77
N VAL A 290 -21.03 0.89 16.97
CA VAL A 290 -22.36 0.48 17.46
C VAL A 290 -22.87 1.54 18.42
N ARG A 291 -23.99 2.17 18.08
CA ARG A 291 -24.58 3.31 18.81
C ARG A 291 -26.01 3.00 19.20
N GLU A 292 -26.39 3.36 20.43
CA GLU A 292 -27.78 3.31 20.91
C GLU A 292 -28.51 4.61 20.53
N GLU A 293 -29.60 4.48 19.78
CA GLU A 293 -30.47 5.60 19.38
C GLU A 293 -31.93 5.24 19.60
N ASP A 294 -32.64 6.03 20.41
CA ASP A 294 -34.07 5.87 20.67
C ASP A 294 -34.46 4.42 21.02
N SER A 295 -33.68 3.78 21.90
CA SER A 295 -33.79 2.37 22.31
C SER A 295 -33.54 1.33 21.21
N ASN A 296 -32.95 1.73 20.08
CA ASN A 296 -32.53 0.85 19.00
C ASN A 296 -31.00 0.86 18.84
N ILE A 297 -30.45 -0.25 18.32
CA ILE A 297 -29.03 -0.34 17.98
C ILE A 297 -28.85 0.05 16.51
N VAL A 298 -28.09 1.12 16.28
CA VAL A 298 -27.69 1.56 14.95
C VAL A 298 -26.19 1.29 14.78
N ARG A 299 -25.82 0.78 13.61
CA ARG A 299 -24.44 0.43 13.27
C ARG A 299 -23.95 1.29 12.13
N TYR A 300 -22.81 1.93 12.34
CA TYR A 300 -22.12 2.76 11.36
C TYR A 300 -20.82 2.09 10.97
N CYS A 301 -20.53 1.99 9.69
CA CYS A 301 -19.33 1.32 9.23
C CYS A 301 -18.53 2.19 8.26
N HIS A 302 -17.21 1.98 8.28
CA HIS A 302 -16.30 2.41 7.24
C HIS A 302 -15.72 1.19 6.54
N VAL A 303 -15.71 1.20 5.20
CA VAL A 303 -15.00 0.22 4.37
C VAL A 303 -14.09 0.96 3.40
N GLY A 304 -12.78 0.69 3.46
CA GLY A 304 -11.77 1.39 2.67
C GLY A 304 -10.92 0.47 1.79
N THR A 305 -10.26 1.07 0.79
CA THR A 305 -9.23 0.40 -0.03
C THR A 305 -7.85 0.46 0.63
N GLY A 306 -7.63 1.49 1.46
CA GLY A 306 -6.34 1.82 2.08
C GLY A 306 -6.31 1.65 3.59
N ASN A 307 -5.10 1.56 4.13
CA ASN A 307 -4.86 1.42 5.56
C ASN A 307 -5.27 2.68 6.35
N TYR A 308 -5.55 2.47 7.63
CA TYR A 308 -5.85 3.52 8.61
C TYR A 308 -4.60 4.28 9.06
N ASN A 309 -3.91 4.93 8.11
CA ASN A 309 -2.66 5.66 8.34
C ASN A 309 -2.72 7.08 7.72
N PRO A 310 -2.81 8.14 8.55
CA PRO A 310 -2.89 9.52 8.06
C PRO A 310 -1.68 10.00 7.26
N LYS A 311 -0.50 9.41 7.46
CA LYS A 311 0.71 9.78 6.71
C LYS A 311 0.64 9.25 5.27
N THR A 312 0.31 7.97 5.10
CA THR A 312 0.19 7.38 3.77
C THR A 312 -1.01 7.94 3.01
N ALA A 313 -2.11 8.26 3.70
CA ALA A 313 -3.30 8.85 3.07
C ALA A 313 -3.08 10.24 2.44
N ARG A 314 -1.89 10.85 2.58
CA ARG A 314 -1.49 12.10 1.88
C ARG A 314 -0.78 11.86 0.56
N VAL A 315 -0.28 10.65 0.35
CA VAL A 315 0.52 10.26 -0.81
C VAL A 315 -0.09 9.10 -1.58
N TYR A 316 -0.93 8.28 -0.95
CA TYR A 316 -1.61 7.14 -1.55
C TYR A 316 -3.03 7.58 -1.91
N GLU A 317 -3.45 7.23 -3.12
CA GLU A 317 -4.82 7.41 -3.57
C GLU A 317 -5.67 6.24 -3.07
N ASP A 318 -6.72 6.54 -2.31
CA ASP A 318 -7.56 5.53 -1.69
C ASP A 318 -9.02 5.95 -1.67
N LEU A 319 -9.92 4.98 -1.81
CA LEU A 319 -11.37 5.18 -1.72
C LEU A 319 -11.90 4.60 -0.42
N GLY A 320 -12.98 5.20 0.09
CA GLY A 320 -13.69 4.70 1.27
C GLY A 320 -15.15 5.05 1.24
N ILE A 321 -15.97 4.25 1.92
CA ILE A 321 -17.38 4.53 2.14
C ILE A 321 -17.69 4.50 3.64
N LEU A 322 -18.41 5.52 4.11
CA LEU A 322 -19.07 5.53 5.41
C LEU A 322 -20.57 5.31 5.22
N SER A 323 -21.15 4.42 6.00
CA SER A 323 -22.54 4.00 5.80
C SER A 323 -23.22 3.58 7.10
N ALA A 324 -24.52 3.85 7.20
CA ALA A 324 -25.42 3.26 8.17
C ALA A 324 -26.39 2.24 7.53
N ASP A 325 -26.11 1.81 6.28
CA ASP A 325 -26.91 0.79 5.59
C ASP A 325 -26.90 -0.52 6.37
N GLN A 326 -28.10 -1.04 6.66
CA GLN A 326 -28.27 -2.19 7.53
C GLN A 326 -27.63 -3.46 6.95
N GLU A 327 -27.69 -3.67 5.63
CA GLU A 327 -27.10 -4.85 5.00
C GLU A 327 -25.57 -4.81 5.06
N LEU A 328 -24.97 -3.65 4.78
CA LEU A 328 -23.52 -3.50 4.90
C LEU A 328 -23.06 -3.62 6.35
N ALA A 329 -23.77 -3.00 7.29
CA ALA A 329 -23.41 -3.07 8.69
C ALA A 329 -23.51 -4.48 9.27
N GLU A 330 -24.51 -5.26 8.83
CA GLU A 330 -24.64 -6.69 9.16
C GLU A 330 -23.48 -7.51 8.59
N ASP A 331 -23.14 -7.30 7.31
CA ASP A 331 -22.00 -7.96 6.68
C ASP A 331 -20.66 -7.64 7.38
N VAL A 332 -20.42 -6.37 7.70
CA VAL A 332 -19.22 -5.95 8.44
C VAL A 332 -19.19 -6.56 9.85
N THR A 333 -20.36 -6.67 10.50
CA THR A 333 -20.48 -7.32 11.82
C THR A 333 -20.09 -8.79 11.73
N LYS A 334 -20.63 -9.52 10.74
CA LYS A 334 -20.28 -10.93 10.50
C LYS A 334 -18.79 -11.10 10.21
N LEU A 335 -18.20 -10.21 9.42
CA LEU A 335 -16.78 -10.27 9.10
C LEU A 335 -15.89 -10.05 10.34
N PHE A 336 -16.25 -9.12 11.23
CA PHE A 336 -15.55 -8.99 12.52
C PHE A 336 -15.71 -10.23 13.41
N ASN A 337 -16.88 -10.87 13.41
CA ASN A 337 -17.10 -12.09 14.17
C ASN A 337 -16.23 -13.23 13.60
N GLN A 338 -16.17 -13.38 12.27
CA GLN A 338 -15.29 -14.34 11.61
C GLN A 338 -13.81 -14.10 11.96
N LEU A 339 -13.37 -12.83 11.94
CA LEU A 339 -12.01 -12.44 12.33
C LEU A 339 -11.68 -12.69 13.81
N SER A 340 -12.69 -12.82 14.67
CA SER A 340 -12.54 -13.17 16.10
C SER A 340 -12.84 -14.64 16.40
N GLY A 341 -12.98 -15.49 15.37
CA GLY A 341 -13.15 -16.94 15.51
C GLY A 341 -14.60 -17.41 15.69
N PHE A 342 -15.59 -16.52 15.61
CA PHE A 342 -17.01 -16.83 15.71
C PHE A 342 -17.68 -16.75 14.32
N ALA A 343 -18.10 -17.89 13.76
CA ALA A 343 -18.82 -18.07 12.47
C ALA A 343 -17.95 -18.21 11.19
N PRO A 344 -17.41 -19.43 10.92
CA PRO A 344 -16.64 -19.70 9.70
C PRO A 344 -17.49 -19.65 8.42
N ASP A 345 -18.79 -19.96 8.46
CA ASP A 345 -19.64 -20.06 7.25
C ASP A 345 -20.49 -18.80 6.97
N ALA A 346 -19.94 -17.62 7.24
CA ALA A 346 -20.64 -16.37 7.05
C ALA A 346 -20.95 -16.09 5.56
N THR A 347 -22.22 -15.81 5.26
CA THR A 347 -22.65 -15.30 3.95
C THR A 347 -22.88 -13.79 4.01
N TYR A 348 -22.52 -13.13 2.92
CA TYR A 348 -22.49 -11.68 2.78
C TYR A 348 -23.39 -11.24 1.62
N LYS A 349 -24.09 -10.11 1.79
CA LYS A 349 -25.00 -9.55 0.78
C LYS A 349 -24.34 -8.48 -0.07
N ARG A 350 -23.63 -7.55 0.57
CA ARG A 350 -22.91 -6.42 -0.04
C ARG A 350 -21.41 -6.63 -0.07
N LEU A 351 -20.85 -7.49 0.78
CA LEU A 351 -19.42 -7.81 0.75
C LEU A 351 -19.12 -9.05 -0.11
N LEU A 352 -17.98 -9.00 -0.80
CA LEU A 352 -17.26 -10.17 -1.31
C LEU A 352 -16.00 -10.32 -0.46
N VAL A 353 -15.82 -11.48 0.19
CA VAL A 353 -14.78 -11.68 1.20
C VAL A 353 -13.85 -12.81 0.78
N ALA A 354 -12.55 -12.55 0.79
CA ALA A 354 -11.54 -13.58 0.57
C ALA A 354 -11.26 -14.33 1.89
N PRO A 355 -10.92 -15.63 1.84
CA PRO A 355 -10.77 -16.44 0.62
C PRO A 355 -12.08 -17.05 0.10
N GLN A 356 -13.19 -16.91 0.84
CA GLN A 356 -14.38 -17.74 0.64
C GLN A 356 -15.21 -17.40 -0.60
N SER A 357 -15.55 -16.12 -0.80
CA SER A 357 -16.52 -15.72 -1.83
C SER A 357 -15.96 -14.75 -2.88
N LEU A 358 -14.81 -14.11 -2.61
CA LEU A 358 -14.31 -13.04 -3.47
C LEU A 358 -13.94 -13.52 -4.87
N ARG A 359 -13.07 -14.53 -5.00
CA ARG A 359 -12.66 -15.09 -6.31
C ARG A 359 -13.88 -15.55 -7.10
N LYS A 360 -14.68 -16.42 -6.50
CA LYS A 360 -15.89 -16.97 -7.12
C LYS A 360 -16.86 -15.86 -7.56
N GLY A 361 -17.11 -14.87 -6.69
CA GLY A 361 -18.02 -13.77 -6.98
C GLY A 361 -17.54 -12.83 -8.09
N LEU A 362 -16.22 -12.73 -8.32
CA LEU A 362 -15.68 -12.02 -9.49
C LEU A 362 -15.83 -12.84 -10.77
N LEU A 363 -15.50 -14.14 -10.73
CA LEU A 363 -15.63 -15.04 -11.89
C LEU A 363 -17.08 -15.13 -12.38
N GLU A 364 -18.04 -15.31 -11.48
CA GLU A 364 -19.48 -15.32 -11.80
C GLU A 364 -19.92 -14.05 -12.54
N ARG A 365 -19.31 -12.90 -12.22
CA ARG A 365 -19.61 -11.62 -12.89
C ARG A 365 -18.95 -11.52 -14.26
N ILE A 366 -17.73 -12.02 -14.42
CA ILE A 366 -17.05 -12.10 -15.72
C ILE A 366 -17.88 -12.99 -16.66
N ASP A 367 -18.27 -14.18 -16.20
CA ASP A 367 -19.12 -15.10 -16.96
C ASP A 367 -20.45 -14.47 -17.37
N ARG A 368 -21.06 -13.70 -16.47
CA ARG A 368 -22.29 -12.97 -16.76
C ARG A 368 -22.10 -11.91 -17.84
N GLU A 369 -20.98 -11.18 -17.86
CA GLU A 369 -20.70 -10.23 -18.95
C GLU A 369 -20.54 -10.95 -20.30
N ILE A 370 -19.91 -12.12 -20.31
CA ILE A 370 -19.81 -12.99 -21.50
C ILE A 370 -21.20 -13.41 -21.98
N ALA A 371 -22.04 -13.90 -21.06
CA ALA A 371 -23.41 -14.31 -21.38
C ALA A 371 -24.26 -13.15 -21.89
N ASN A 372 -24.12 -11.96 -21.32
CA ASN A 372 -24.76 -10.74 -21.79
C ASN A 372 -24.33 -10.40 -23.22
N HIS A 373 -23.03 -10.40 -23.50
CA HIS A 373 -22.52 -10.12 -24.85
C HIS A 373 -23.06 -11.10 -25.89
N ARG A 374 -22.99 -12.40 -25.62
CA ARG A 374 -23.53 -13.46 -26.49
C ARG A 374 -25.04 -13.33 -26.73
N SER A 375 -25.74 -12.69 -25.81
CA SER A 375 -27.17 -12.41 -25.90
C SER A 375 -27.48 -11.03 -26.49
N ASN A 376 -26.50 -10.34 -27.08
CA ASN A 376 -26.59 -8.97 -27.60
C ASN A 376 -27.06 -7.94 -26.56
N LYS A 377 -26.71 -8.14 -25.29
CA LYS A 377 -26.95 -7.18 -24.20
C LYS A 377 -25.70 -6.36 -23.91
N PRO A 378 -25.83 -5.09 -23.47
CA PRO A 378 -24.72 -4.30 -22.98
C PRO A 378 -23.86 -5.09 -21.98
N SER A 379 -22.56 -5.12 -22.26
CA SER A 379 -21.56 -5.87 -21.51
C SER A 379 -20.25 -5.09 -21.45
N GLY A 380 -19.46 -5.31 -20.41
CA GLY A 380 -18.19 -4.62 -20.24
C GLY A 380 -17.59 -4.82 -18.85
N ILE A 381 -16.27 -4.81 -18.79
CA ILE A 381 -15.49 -5.03 -17.55
C ILE A 381 -14.45 -3.92 -17.45
N ARG A 382 -14.40 -3.23 -16.31
CA ARG A 382 -13.34 -2.24 -16.06
C ARG A 382 -12.78 -2.40 -14.65
N PHE A 383 -11.49 -2.68 -14.56
CA PHE A 383 -10.79 -2.85 -13.29
C PHE A 383 -9.76 -1.76 -13.08
N LYS A 384 -9.63 -1.29 -11.84
CA LYS A 384 -8.54 -0.47 -11.33
C LYS A 384 -7.95 -1.18 -10.13
N LEU A 385 -6.64 -1.43 -10.11
CA LEU A 385 -5.97 -2.11 -9.00
C LEU A 385 -4.46 -1.90 -8.98
N ASN A 386 -3.78 -2.38 -7.94
CA ASN A 386 -2.33 -2.28 -7.86
C ASN A 386 -1.61 -3.41 -8.59
N SER A 387 -2.14 -4.63 -8.57
CA SER A 387 -1.46 -5.79 -9.14
C SER A 387 -2.41 -6.88 -9.63
N LEU A 388 -2.23 -7.31 -10.87
CA LEU A 388 -2.99 -8.37 -11.52
C LEU A 388 -2.02 -9.47 -11.97
N ILE A 389 -1.98 -10.60 -11.26
CA ILE A 389 -1.17 -11.78 -11.62
C ILE A 389 -1.87 -13.10 -11.31
N ASP A 390 -3.17 -13.06 -11.00
CA ASP A 390 -3.93 -14.28 -10.75
C ASP A 390 -4.33 -14.94 -12.07
N GLU A 391 -3.82 -16.16 -12.28
CA GLU A 391 -3.94 -16.90 -13.55
C GLU A 391 -5.41 -17.11 -13.95
N GLU A 392 -6.24 -17.65 -13.06
CA GLU A 392 -7.65 -17.95 -13.37
C GLU A 392 -8.45 -16.68 -13.71
N ILE A 393 -8.24 -15.58 -12.97
CA ILE A 393 -8.91 -14.31 -13.30
C ILE A 393 -8.42 -13.77 -14.65
N ILE A 394 -7.11 -13.82 -14.92
CA ILE A 394 -6.53 -13.36 -16.19
C ILE A 394 -7.09 -14.19 -17.36
N GLU A 395 -7.14 -15.51 -17.25
CA GLU A 395 -7.71 -16.41 -18.26
C GLU A 395 -9.17 -16.05 -18.55
N ASN A 396 -9.98 -15.80 -17.51
CA ASN A 396 -11.37 -15.41 -17.68
C ASN A 396 -11.54 -14.01 -18.31
N LEU A 397 -10.61 -13.08 -18.09
CA LEU A 397 -10.58 -11.81 -18.80
C LEU A 397 -10.26 -12.00 -20.29
N TYR A 398 -9.38 -12.93 -20.65
CA TYR A 398 -9.14 -13.29 -22.06
C TYR A 398 -10.38 -13.91 -22.69
N LEU A 399 -11.06 -14.83 -22.00
CA LEU A 399 -12.33 -15.40 -22.47
C LEU A 399 -13.38 -14.32 -22.71
N ALA A 400 -13.46 -13.32 -21.83
CA ALA A 400 -14.35 -12.17 -22.01
C ALA A 400 -13.99 -11.33 -23.23
N ALA A 401 -12.72 -10.95 -23.36
CA ALA A 401 -12.25 -10.14 -24.49
C ALA A 401 -12.43 -10.87 -25.84
N ASN A 402 -12.11 -12.16 -25.90
CA ASN A 402 -12.29 -12.99 -27.10
C ASN A 402 -13.76 -13.25 -27.43
N ALA A 403 -14.65 -13.21 -26.44
CA ALA A 403 -16.09 -13.24 -26.68
C ALA A 403 -16.65 -11.91 -27.22
N GLY A 404 -15.85 -10.83 -27.26
CA GLY A 404 -16.25 -9.49 -27.71
C GLY A 404 -16.59 -8.51 -26.58
N VAL A 405 -16.44 -8.91 -25.31
CA VAL A 405 -16.66 -8.01 -24.17
C VAL A 405 -15.52 -7.00 -24.11
N LYS A 406 -15.84 -5.71 -23.98
CA LYS A 406 -14.82 -4.68 -23.74
C LYS A 406 -14.26 -4.81 -22.32
N VAL A 407 -12.98 -5.10 -22.22
CA VAL A 407 -12.22 -5.23 -20.97
C VAL A 407 -11.19 -4.11 -20.88
N GLU A 408 -11.22 -3.33 -19.79
CA GLU A 408 -10.25 -2.27 -19.53
C GLU A 408 -9.62 -2.44 -18.15
N VAL A 409 -8.29 -2.48 -18.08
CA VAL A 409 -7.54 -2.73 -16.83
C VAL A 409 -6.57 -1.58 -16.58
N LEU A 410 -6.75 -0.89 -15.46
CA LEU A 410 -5.83 0.12 -14.95
C LEU A 410 -5.02 -0.52 -13.82
N VAL A 411 -3.75 -0.81 -14.09
CA VAL A 411 -2.85 -1.51 -13.16
C VAL A 411 -1.55 -0.73 -13.03
N ARG A 412 -1.28 -0.21 -11.83
CA ARG A 412 -0.10 0.65 -11.60
C ARG A 412 1.19 -0.11 -11.27
N GLY A 413 1.08 -1.37 -10.87
CA GLY A 413 2.19 -2.22 -10.42
C GLY A 413 2.36 -3.45 -11.30
N ILE A 414 2.39 -4.63 -10.67
CA ILE A 414 2.66 -5.90 -11.37
C ILE A 414 1.45 -6.27 -12.24
N CYS A 415 1.69 -6.60 -13.50
CA CYS A 415 0.67 -7.04 -14.45
C CYS A 415 1.16 -8.31 -15.17
N GLY A 416 0.38 -9.38 -15.12
CA GLY A 416 0.61 -10.65 -15.81
C GLY A 416 -0.20 -10.81 -17.09
N ILE A 417 -0.87 -9.76 -17.57
CA ILE A 417 -1.58 -9.81 -18.85
C ILE A 417 -0.56 -9.88 -20.00
N ASP A 418 -0.80 -10.83 -20.89
CA ASP A 418 -0.18 -10.95 -22.20
C ASP A 418 -1.24 -10.69 -23.28
N LEU A 419 -1.09 -9.56 -24.00
CA LEU A 419 -2.00 -9.16 -25.05
C LEU A 419 -2.02 -10.12 -26.26
N SER A 420 -1.04 -11.01 -26.38
CA SER A 420 -1.02 -12.02 -27.45
C SER A 420 -2.13 -13.07 -27.32
N GLN A 421 -2.73 -13.19 -26.14
CA GLN A 421 -3.80 -14.15 -25.84
C GLN A 421 -5.20 -13.66 -26.29
N VAL A 422 -5.29 -12.44 -26.83
CA VAL A 422 -6.55 -11.84 -27.28
C VAL A 422 -6.51 -11.62 -28.80
N GLU A 423 -7.52 -12.11 -29.50
CA GLU A 423 -7.63 -12.01 -30.97
C GLU A 423 -7.80 -10.55 -31.43
N ASP A 424 -8.77 -9.83 -30.85
CA ASP A 424 -8.98 -8.41 -31.08
C ASP A 424 -8.51 -7.58 -29.87
N LYS A 425 -7.34 -6.94 -30.04
CA LYS A 425 -6.73 -6.07 -29.02
C LYS A 425 -7.58 -4.86 -28.67
N ALA A 426 -8.54 -4.47 -29.51
CA ALA A 426 -9.50 -3.44 -29.13
C ALA A 426 -10.38 -3.89 -27.95
N ASN A 427 -10.55 -5.20 -27.71
CA ASN A 427 -11.37 -5.71 -26.61
C ASN A 427 -10.62 -5.80 -25.28
N LEU A 428 -9.29 -5.69 -25.24
CA LEU A 428 -8.50 -5.66 -24.00
C LEU A 428 -7.53 -4.48 -23.98
N ILE A 429 -7.89 -3.44 -23.23
CA ILE A 429 -7.05 -2.26 -23.02
C ILE A 429 -6.42 -2.31 -21.63
N VAL A 430 -5.09 -2.24 -21.56
CA VAL A 430 -4.38 -2.18 -20.28
C VAL A 430 -3.56 -0.89 -20.18
N ARG A 431 -3.82 -0.11 -19.12
CA ARG A 431 -3.16 1.16 -18.84
C ARG A 431 -2.53 1.18 -17.44
N SER A 432 -1.60 2.10 -17.23
CA SER A 432 -0.99 2.40 -15.94
C SER A 432 -0.85 3.90 -15.78
N ILE A 433 -1.13 4.41 -14.57
CA ILE A 433 -1.00 5.82 -14.22
C ILE A 433 0.01 5.92 -13.10
N LEU A 434 1.06 6.72 -13.34
CA LEU A 434 2.13 7.01 -12.40
C LEU A 434 2.27 8.52 -12.34
N GLY A 435 2.15 9.08 -11.13
CA GLY A 435 2.14 10.53 -10.95
C GLY A 435 2.57 10.96 -9.56
N ARG A 436 2.12 12.14 -9.17
CA ARG A 436 2.35 12.75 -7.85
C ARG A 436 1.88 11.85 -6.71
N PHE A 437 0.70 11.27 -6.85
CA PHE A 437 0.12 10.35 -5.87
C PHE A 437 0.32 8.90 -6.32
N LEU A 438 0.41 8.01 -5.35
CA LEU A 438 0.52 6.58 -5.59
C LEU A 438 -0.89 6.01 -5.75
N GLU A 439 -1.31 5.75 -6.99
CA GLU A 439 -2.59 5.08 -7.29
C GLU A 439 -2.71 3.79 -6.47
N HIS A 440 -3.69 3.71 -5.56
CA HIS A 440 -3.75 2.59 -4.61
C HIS A 440 -5.15 2.02 -4.40
N SER A 441 -6.20 2.76 -4.77
CA SER A 441 -7.56 2.23 -4.68
C SER A 441 -7.77 1.08 -5.66
N ARG A 442 -8.66 0.16 -5.27
CA ARG A 442 -9.14 -0.90 -6.15
C ARG A 442 -10.62 -0.69 -6.44
N VAL A 443 -10.97 -0.70 -7.72
CA VAL A 443 -12.33 -0.55 -8.23
C VAL A 443 -12.59 -1.65 -9.24
N TYR A 444 -13.72 -2.34 -9.08
CA TYR A 444 -14.17 -3.36 -10.02
C TYR A 444 -15.52 -2.94 -10.56
N HIS A 445 -15.62 -2.81 -11.88
CA HIS A 445 -16.84 -2.45 -12.57
C HIS A 445 -17.24 -3.54 -13.56
N PHE A 446 -18.53 -3.86 -13.55
CA PHE A 446 -19.18 -4.75 -14.51
C PHE A 446 -20.40 -4.04 -15.07
N LYS A 447 -20.59 -4.07 -16.39
CA LYS A 447 -21.67 -3.36 -17.06
C LYS A 447 -23.04 -3.91 -16.68
N ASN A 448 -23.17 -5.23 -16.59
CA ASN A 448 -24.36 -5.93 -16.12
C ASN A 448 -25.65 -5.41 -16.78
N ASN A 449 -25.67 -5.39 -18.11
CA ASN A 449 -26.78 -4.86 -18.91
C ASN A 449 -27.04 -3.36 -18.58
N GLU A 450 -28.20 -3.04 -18.02
CA GLU A 450 -28.60 -1.66 -17.67
C GLU A 450 -28.27 -1.30 -16.20
N GLU A 451 -27.76 -2.25 -15.42
CA GLU A 451 -27.56 -2.10 -13.97
C GLU A 451 -26.08 -2.28 -13.60
N ASP A 452 -25.26 -1.30 -13.99
CA ASP A 452 -23.83 -1.25 -13.68
C ASP A 452 -23.53 -1.56 -12.20
N GLU A 453 -22.66 -2.54 -11.99
CA GLU A 453 -22.17 -2.94 -10.66
C GLU A 453 -20.77 -2.37 -10.42
N PHE A 454 -20.58 -1.78 -9.24
CA PHE A 454 -19.28 -1.26 -8.80
C PHE A 454 -18.92 -1.83 -7.44
N PHE A 455 -17.67 -2.25 -7.29
CA PHE A 455 -17.08 -2.67 -6.03
C PHE A 455 -15.82 -1.86 -5.74
N ILE A 456 -15.58 -1.57 -4.47
CA ILE A 456 -14.28 -1.06 -4.00
C ILE A 456 -13.82 -1.92 -2.83
N GLY A 457 -12.52 -1.99 -2.59
CA GLY A 457 -12.03 -2.59 -1.35
C GLY A 457 -10.54 -2.89 -1.37
N SER A 458 -10.14 -3.85 -0.54
CA SER A 458 -8.74 -4.03 -0.15
C SER A 458 -7.96 -4.99 -1.03
N ALA A 459 -8.65 -5.87 -1.78
CA ALA A 459 -8.02 -6.92 -2.57
C ALA A 459 -7.40 -6.39 -3.86
N ASP A 460 -6.18 -6.85 -4.15
CA ASP A 460 -5.66 -6.95 -5.52
C ASP A 460 -5.96 -8.35 -6.07
N LEU A 461 -5.68 -8.57 -7.36
CA LEU A 461 -5.88 -9.86 -8.03
C LEU A 461 -4.57 -10.63 -8.08
N MET A 462 -4.17 -11.16 -6.92
CA MET A 462 -3.01 -12.03 -6.77
C MET A 462 -3.39 -13.24 -5.91
N ASN A 463 -2.75 -14.39 -6.14
CA ASN A 463 -3.02 -15.64 -5.42
C ASN A 463 -3.08 -15.44 -3.89
N ARG A 464 -2.11 -14.72 -3.31
CA ARG A 464 -2.08 -14.42 -1.87
C ARG A 464 -3.26 -13.61 -1.37
N ASN A 465 -3.78 -12.67 -2.16
CA ASN A 465 -4.90 -11.81 -1.77
C ASN A 465 -6.22 -12.58 -1.82
N LEU A 466 -6.36 -13.45 -2.83
CA LEU A 466 -7.59 -14.20 -3.06
C LEU A 466 -7.69 -15.47 -2.20
N ASN A 467 -6.56 -16.07 -1.80
CA ASN A 467 -6.55 -17.39 -1.17
C ASN A 467 -5.89 -17.44 0.22
N ARG A 468 -5.04 -16.47 0.58
CA ARG A 468 -4.22 -16.51 1.82
C ARG A 468 -4.40 -15.29 2.72
N ARG A 469 -5.40 -14.45 2.43
CA ARG A 469 -5.73 -13.24 3.18
C ARG A 469 -7.22 -13.11 3.39
N VAL A 470 -7.59 -12.43 4.47
CA VAL A 470 -8.94 -11.91 4.64
C VAL A 470 -8.99 -10.52 4.02
N GLU A 471 -9.59 -10.43 2.85
CA GLU A 471 -9.82 -9.20 2.09
C GLU A 471 -11.32 -8.97 1.90
N SER A 472 -11.74 -7.73 1.65
CA SER A 472 -13.15 -7.43 1.41
C SER A 472 -13.31 -6.45 0.26
N LEU A 473 -14.27 -6.71 -0.63
CA LEU A 473 -14.82 -5.74 -1.58
C LEU A 473 -16.28 -5.42 -1.20
N VAL A 474 -16.66 -4.15 -1.18
CA VAL A 474 -18.02 -3.69 -0.91
C VAL A 474 -18.71 -3.25 -2.19
N SER A 475 -19.94 -3.72 -2.40
CA SER A 475 -20.80 -3.24 -3.49
C SER A 475 -21.31 -1.82 -3.21
N ILE A 476 -21.16 -0.95 -4.20
CA ILE A 476 -21.63 0.43 -4.13
C ILE A 476 -23.05 0.50 -4.65
N LYS A 477 -24.00 0.95 -3.81
CA LYS A 477 -25.42 1.08 -4.19
C LYS A 477 -25.79 2.50 -4.61
N ASP A 478 -25.25 3.51 -3.92
CA ASP A 478 -25.60 4.91 -4.19
C ASP A 478 -25.23 5.34 -5.63
N LYS A 479 -26.23 5.84 -6.37
CA LYS A 479 -26.09 6.26 -7.78
C LYS A 479 -25.06 7.38 -7.97
N LYS A 480 -24.90 8.30 -7.01
CA LYS A 480 -23.91 9.39 -7.08
C LYS A 480 -22.50 8.84 -6.91
N HIS A 481 -22.31 7.85 -6.03
CA HIS A 481 -21.03 7.17 -5.88
C HIS A 481 -20.67 6.36 -7.13
N ARG A 482 -21.61 5.58 -7.68
CA ARG A 482 -21.42 4.86 -8.96
C ARG A 482 -21.04 5.81 -10.10
N LYS A 483 -21.77 6.94 -10.25
CA LYS A 483 -21.46 7.95 -11.27
C LYS A 483 -20.05 8.54 -11.09
N TYR A 484 -19.62 8.74 -9.85
CA TYR A 484 -18.27 9.23 -9.56
C TYR A 484 -17.18 8.22 -9.90
N LEU A 485 -17.35 6.94 -9.51
CA LEU A 485 -16.44 5.86 -9.88
C LEU A 485 -16.38 5.66 -11.39
N ASN A 486 -17.52 5.75 -12.08
CA ASN A 486 -17.56 5.74 -13.54
C ASN A 486 -16.73 6.89 -14.13
N ARG A 487 -16.85 8.11 -13.61
CA ARG A 487 -16.05 9.27 -14.07
C ARG A 487 -14.55 9.03 -13.87
N ILE A 488 -14.15 8.44 -12.74
CA ILE A 488 -12.74 8.09 -12.45
C ILE A 488 -12.20 7.07 -13.46
N LEU A 489 -12.96 6.01 -13.76
CA LEU A 489 -12.56 4.99 -14.72
C LEU A 489 -12.56 5.54 -16.16
N SER A 490 -13.62 6.25 -16.55
CA SER A 490 -13.70 6.88 -17.88
C SER A 490 -12.54 7.84 -18.13
N LEU A 491 -12.16 8.64 -17.12
CA LEU A 491 -10.99 9.52 -17.24
C LEU A 491 -9.69 8.73 -17.44
N ALA A 492 -9.53 7.58 -16.78
CA ALA A 492 -8.31 6.77 -16.91
C ALA A 492 -8.15 6.14 -18.30
N PHE A 493 -9.27 5.82 -18.96
CA PHE A 493 -9.31 5.21 -20.28
C PHE A 493 -9.60 6.19 -21.44
N ASP A 494 -9.84 7.47 -21.15
CA ASP A 494 -9.93 8.52 -22.17
C ASP A 494 -8.62 8.62 -22.95
N GLU A 495 -8.70 8.68 -24.28
CA GLU A 495 -7.52 8.79 -25.17
C GLU A 495 -6.76 10.10 -24.94
N ASN A 496 -7.42 11.12 -24.40
CA ASN A 496 -6.83 12.42 -24.09
C ASN A 496 -6.20 12.49 -22.69
N THR A 497 -6.07 11.36 -21.99
CA THR A 497 -5.45 11.28 -20.66
C THR A 497 -4.05 10.69 -20.76
N SER A 498 -3.07 11.38 -20.18
CA SER A 498 -1.71 10.87 -20.10
C SER A 498 -1.65 9.60 -19.26
N SER A 499 -1.11 8.53 -19.85
CA SER A 499 -0.95 7.24 -19.18
C SER A 499 0.12 6.38 -19.88
N TRP A 500 0.49 5.27 -19.24
CA TRP A 500 1.30 4.23 -19.85
C TRP A 500 0.38 3.16 -20.43
N HIS A 501 0.64 2.72 -21.65
CA HIS A 501 -0.12 1.68 -22.33
C HIS A 501 0.73 0.41 -22.40
N LEU A 502 0.13 -0.73 -22.04
CA LEU A 502 0.74 -2.03 -22.29
C LEU A 502 0.69 -2.33 -23.78
N LEU A 503 1.80 -2.80 -24.32
CA LEU A 503 1.95 -3.30 -25.68
C LEU A 503 2.25 -4.80 -25.64
N GLU A 504 2.15 -5.46 -26.79
CA GLU A 504 2.58 -6.84 -26.94
C GLU A 504 4.03 -7.06 -26.50
N GLY A 505 4.32 -8.27 -26.01
CA GLY A 505 5.63 -8.63 -25.48
C GLY A 505 5.94 -7.96 -24.13
N GLY A 506 4.91 -7.49 -23.40
CA GLY A 506 5.06 -6.94 -22.04
C GLY A 506 5.71 -5.56 -21.97
N LYS A 507 5.84 -4.86 -23.10
CA LYS A 507 6.46 -3.53 -23.16
C LYS A 507 5.45 -2.45 -22.78
N TRP A 508 5.91 -1.40 -22.12
CA TRP A 508 5.08 -0.24 -21.77
C TRP A 508 5.50 0.99 -22.55
N LYS A 509 4.54 1.71 -23.13
CA LYS A 509 4.77 2.97 -23.83
C LYS A 509 4.06 4.11 -23.10
N ARG A 510 4.78 5.19 -22.81
CA ARG A 510 4.18 6.40 -22.26
C ARG A 510 3.46 7.19 -23.35
N VAL A 511 2.16 7.38 -23.21
CA VAL A 511 1.32 8.22 -24.05
C VAL A 511 0.97 9.47 -23.24
N HIS A 512 1.56 10.60 -23.62
CA HIS A 512 1.45 11.85 -22.85
C HIS A 512 1.35 13.10 -23.71
N GLN A 513 1.33 12.92 -25.03
CA GLN A 513 1.13 13.97 -26.01
C GLN A 513 0.15 13.49 -27.08
N ASP A 514 -0.61 14.42 -27.67
CA ASP A 514 -1.41 14.18 -28.86
C ASP A 514 -0.54 14.13 -30.13
N ASP A 515 -1.18 13.89 -31.29
CA ASP A 515 -0.49 13.84 -32.59
C ASP A 515 0.17 15.18 -32.99
N ALA A 516 -0.29 16.29 -32.41
CA ALA A 516 0.27 17.63 -32.62
C ALA A 516 1.39 17.96 -31.60
N GLY A 517 1.71 17.06 -30.67
CA GLY A 517 2.73 17.23 -29.65
C GLY A 517 2.26 17.99 -28.40
N ASN A 518 0.98 18.35 -28.29
CA ASN A 518 0.44 19.01 -27.10
C ASN A 518 0.31 18.01 -25.95
N PRO A 519 0.59 18.41 -24.70
CA PRO A 519 0.41 17.54 -23.54
C PRO A 519 -1.04 17.06 -23.38
N LEU A 520 -1.20 15.77 -23.14
CA LEU A 520 -2.48 15.19 -22.72
C LEU A 520 -2.82 15.59 -21.28
N LYS A 521 -4.09 15.43 -20.90
CA LYS A 521 -4.57 15.75 -19.55
C LYS A 521 -3.88 14.86 -18.52
N ASP A 522 -3.39 15.46 -17.43
CA ASP A 522 -2.88 14.70 -16.30
C ASP A 522 -4.04 14.18 -15.45
N TYR A 523 -4.12 12.85 -15.29
CA TYR A 523 -5.18 12.18 -14.57
C TYR A 523 -5.40 12.72 -13.14
N GLN A 524 -4.31 12.93 -12.40
CA GLN A 524 -4.38 13.29 -10.99
C GLN A 524 -4.72 14.77 -10.82
N GLU A 525 -4.24 15.65 -11.71
CA GLU A 525 -4.65 17.05 -11.76
C GLU A 525 -6.13 17.21 -12.13
N GLU A 526 -6.65 16.41 -13.07
CA GLU A 526 -8.07 16.37 -13.37
C GLU A 526 -8.90 15.96 -12.14
N LEU A 527 -8.46 14.94 -11.39
CA LEU A 527 -9.12 14.56 -10.13
C LEU A 527 -9.07 15.67 -9.06
N LEU A 528 -7.98 16.42 -8.99
CA LEU A 528 -7.88 17.61 -8.13
C LEU A 528 -8.91 18.67 -8.54
N ASN A 529 -9.08 18.92 -9.84
CA ASN A 529 -10.04 19.89 -10.36
C ASN A 529 -11.49 19.45 -10.15
N ILE A 530 -11.80 18.17 -10.38
CA ILE A 530 -13.12 17.57 -10.12
C ILE A 530 -13.55 17.78 -8.66
N ARG A 531 -12.60 17.72 -7.71
CA ARG A 531 -12.91 17.97 -6.30
C ARG A 531 -13.05 19.44 -5.95
N LYS A 532 -12.37 20.36 -6.64
CA LYS A 532 -12.63 21.80 -6.53
C LYS A 532 -14.04 22.16 -7.01
N GLU A 533 -14.47 21.63 -8.15
CA GLU A 533 -15.80 21.92 -8.73
C GLU A 533 -16.96 21.52 -7.82
N LYS A 534 -16.88 20.37 -7.14
CA LYS A 534 -17.92 19.92 -6.19
C LYS A 534 -18.09 20.83 -4.96
N MET A 535 -17.23 21.83 -4.77
CA MET A 535 -17.36 22.82 -3.68
C MET A 535 -18.11 24.09 -4.08
N LEU A 536 -18.15 24.42 -5.37
CA LEU A 536 -18.96 25.50 -5.93
C LEU A 536 -20.37 24.98 -6.22
#